data_AF-A0A1V4QPQ2-F1
#
_entry.id   AF-A0A1V4QPQ2-F1
#
_cell.length_a   1.000
_cell.length_b   1.000
_cell.length_c   1.000
_cell.angle_alpha   90.00
_cell.angle_beta   90.00
_cell.angle_gamma   90.00
#
_symmetry.space_group_name_H-M   'P 1'
#
loop_
_entity.id
_entity.type
_entity.pdbx_description
1 polymer ?
#
loop_
_entity_poly.entity_id
_entity_poly.type
_entity_poly.pdbx_seq_one_letter_code
_entity_poly.pdbx_strand_id
1 'polypeptide(L)' 'MGGYATGDWVQSSAAIGEDGTVYVGSWDGYLYAFGN' A
#
# COMPACT_ATOMS: atom_id res chain seq x y z
N MET A 1 13.69 -4.25 10.04
CA MET A 1 13.48 -4.11 8.59
C MET A 1 12.51 -5.20 8.18
N GLY A 2 11.24 -4.86 8.03
CA GLY A 2 10.20 -5.77 7.55
C GLY A 2 9.62 -5.18 6.29
N GLY A 3 9.45 -6.02 5.26
CA GLY A 3 8.68 -5.68 4.06
C GLY A 3 7.42 -6.52 4.04
N TYR A 4 6.38 -6.01 3.39
CA TYR A 4 5.17 -6.75 3.09
C TYR A 4 5.20 -7.16 1.61
N ALA A 5 4.93 -8.43 1.31
CA ALA A 5 4.90 -8.93 -0.05
C ALA A 5 3.47 -8.84 -0.62
N THR A 6 3.33 -8.15 -1.74
CA THR A 6 2.13 -8.16 -2.58
C THR A 6 2.13 -9.36 -3.51
N GLY A 7 0.97 -9.68 -4.11
CA GLY A 7 0.85 -10.77 -5.07
C GLY A 7 1.35 -10.42 -6.47
N ASP A 8 1.47 -9.13 -6.78
CA ASP A 8 1.91 -8.61 -8.08
C ASP A 8 2.60 -7.23 -7.92
N TRP A 9 2.84 -6.55 -9.04
CA TRP A 9 3.57 -5.29 -9.11
C TRP A 9 2.86 -4.17 -8.34
N VAL A 10 3.64 -3.41 -7.59
CA VAL A 10 3.21 -2.14 -7.00
C VAL A 10 3.66 -1.01 -7.93
N GLN A 11 2.79 -0.60 -8.86
CA GLN A 11 3.02 0.54 -9.74
C GLN A 11 1.92 1.58 -9.52
N SER A 12 1.96 2.25 -8.36
CA SER A 12 1.00 3.28 -7.97
C SER A 12 1.68 4.44 -7.25
N SER A 13 1.06 5.63 -7.30
CA SER A 13 1.41 6.73 -6.38
C SER A 13 0.75 6.46 -5.04
N ALA A 14 1.52 6.48 -3.95
CA ALA A 14 0.96 6.32 -2.60
C ALA A 14 0.11 7.54 -2.20
N ALA A 15 -0.97 7.31 -1.45
CA ALA A 15 -1.78 8.35 -0.84
C ALA A 15 -1.67 8.30 0.69
N ILE A 16 -1.75 9.46 1.34
CA ILE A 16 -1.66 9.57 2.80
C ILE A 16 -3.00 10.11 3.32
N GLY A 17 -3.63 9.38 4.25
CA GLY A 17 -4.86 9.79 4.93
C GLY A 17 -4.61 10.82 6.04
N GLU A 18 -5.67 11.47 6.52
CA GLU A 18 -5.58 12.45 7.63
C GLU A 18 -5.06 11.85 8.94
N ASP A 19 -5.29 10.55 9.12
CA ASP A 19 -4.82 9.74 10.25
C ASP A 19 -3.36 9.28 10.10
N GLY A 20 -2.72 9.59 8.98
CA GLY A 20 -1.37 9.14 8.63
C GLY A 20 -1.32 7.76 7.99
N THR A 21 -2.46 7.11 7.71
CA THR A 21 -2.48 5.82 7.01
C THR A 21 -2.01 5.99 5.57
N VAL A 22 -1.07 5.15 5.14
CA VAL A 22 -0.53 5.12 3.78
C VAL A 22 -1.27 4.07 2.96
N TYR A 23 -1.80 4.48 1.81
CA TYR A 23 -2.55 3.64 0.88
C TYR A 23 -1.75 3.39 -0.39
N VAL A 24 -1.66 2.13 -0.80
CA VAL A 24 -0.89 1.69 -1.97
C VAL A 24 -1.70 0.66 -2.77
N GLY A 25 -1.91 0.95 -4.05
CA GLY A 25 -2.56 0.00 -4.98
C GLY A 25 -1.55 -0.96 -5.59
N SER A 26 -1.96 -2.22 -5.76
CA SER A 26 -1.18 -3.29 -6.39
C SER A 26 -1.94 -3.89 -7.57
N TRP A 27 -1.19 -4.46 -8.52
CA TRP A 27 -1.74 -5.16 -9.69
C TRP A 27 -2.37 -6.52 -9.35
N ASP A 28 -2.22 -7.00 -8.12
CA ASP A 28 -2.95 -8.17 -7.61
C ASP A 28 -4.44 -7.90 -7.33
N GLY A 29 -4.89 -6.66 -7.58
CA GLY A 29 -6.28 -6.24 -7.42
C GLY A 29 -6.62 -5.75 -6.01
N TYR A 30 -5.64 -5.63 -5.12
CA TYR A 30 -5.85 -5.14 -3.76
C TYR A 30 -5.31 -3.71 -3.55
N LEU A 31 -6.01 -2.99 -2.68
CA LEU A 31 -5.53 -1.75 -2.07
C LEU A 31 -5.02 -2.08 -0.66
N TYR A 32 -3.76 -1.79 -0.40
CA TYR A 32 -3.12 -2.01 0.88
C TYR A 32 -3.12 -0.73 1.70
N ALA A 33 -3.32 -0.85 3.01
CA ALA A 33 -3.29 0.26 3.96
C ALA A 33 -2.26 -0.05 5.06
N PHE A 34 -1.37 0.91 5.31
CA PHE A 34 -0.32 0.82 6.31
C PHE A 34 -0.49 1.98 7.29
N GLY A 35 -0.89 1.65 8.51
CA GLY A 35 -1.00 2.57 9.63
C GLY A 35 -0.43 1.92 10.89
N ASN A 36 -0.45 2.65 11.99
CA ASN A 36 -0.14 2.13 13.32
C ASN A 36 -1.37 1.44 13.95
#